data_AF-A0A026X3K3-F1
#
_entry.id   AF-A0A026X3K3-F1
#
_cell.length_a   1.000
_cell.length_b   1.000
_cell.length_c   1.000
_cell.angle_alpha   90.00
_cell.angle_beta   90.00
_cell.angle_gamma   90.00
#
_symmetry.space_group_name_H-M   'P 1'
#
loop_
_entity.id
_entity.type
_entity.pdbx_description
1 polymer ?
#
loop_
_entity_poly.entity_id
_entity_poly.type
_entity_poly.pdbx_seq_one_letter_code
_entity_poly.pdbx_strand_id
1 'polypeptide(L)'
;MAEEKTESAHEPNEPEAAETTEEKMKAKPDDKSKQKPKQDEPTEKPNGQTGQNNNESGNCYCGKERNLNIVELLCASCSRWFHESCIGYQLGKLVPFMMNYVFMCKNCSPTGLESFKKNQAPFPQMCATAIANLLQMCQKEGEQRALFHKDKDIIPFIDCHWESMTTMPRRVTQSWHATVHRALLKDVGTLFTVDESASEGQLFGLASFELTSIKPNYEAMIKNGHLRATEMGLQHVVPLSGGLRGRNAKRKFPGEAAGAGSGKKGRGSDMTTPKLPAHGYPLEHPFNKDGYRYILAEPDPHAPFRQEFDESSDWAGKPIPGWLYRALSPSTVLLALHDRAPQLKVAEDRLAVTGEKGYCMIRATHSVSRGTWYWEATIEEMPEGSATRLGWGQEYANLQAPLGYDKFGYSWRSRKGTRFHESRGKHYSNNYSEGDTLGFLIALPDTHDASHIPNTYKDRPLVKFKSHLYYEEKDQVQEALKALRPLAGSKIVYYKNGVNQGVAFVDINKGAYYPGISIYKSATVSVNFGPNFKSPPTDVTFRGMHEKAEEAIAEQSMADMLYLTENEGKLRLDTFVL
;
A
#
# COMPACT_ATOMS: atom_id res chain seq x y z
N MET A 1 26.82 -1.02 -68.65
CA MET A 1 25.64 -0.85 -67.76
C MET A 1 26.18 -1.06 -66.35
N ALA A 2 26.80 -0.08 -65.68
CA ALA A 2 26.61 1.38 -65.73
C ALA A 2 25.16 1.78 -65.40
N GLU A 3 24.89 2.74 -64.51
CA GLU A 3 25.79 3.80 -63.99
C GLU A 3 26.00 3.78 -62.46
N GLU A 4 27.07 4.43 -62.01
CA GLU A 4 27.36 4.78 -60.61
C GLU A 4 26.84 6.19 -60.27
N LYS A 5 26.75 6.54 -58.98
CA LYS A 5 27.37 7.79 -58.47
C LYS A 5 27.43 7.95 -56.95
N THR A 6 28.62 8.32 -56.48
CA THR A 6 28.85 9.15 -55.28
C THR A 6 28.82 10.64 -55.71
N GLU A 7 29.08 11.70 -54.93
CA GLU A 7 29.59 11.96 -53.56
C GLU A 7 29.12 13.42 -53.20
N SER A 8 29.36 14.08 -52.06
CA SER A 8 30.19 13.83 -50.87
C SER A 8 29.53 14.47 -49.62
N ALA A 9 30.30 15.15 -48.75
CA ALA A 9 29.83 16.04 -47.69
C ALA A 9 30.67 17.34 -47.68
N HIS A 10 30.11 18.45 -47.18
CA HIS A 10 30.84 19.41 -46.31
C HIS A 10 29.97 20.51 -45.68
N GLU A 11 30.24 20.80 -44.40
CA GLU A 11 30.03 22.10 -43.70
C GLU A 11 31.09 23.13 -44.15
N PRO A 12 30.92 24.48 -44.01
CA PRO A 12 30.70 25.13 -42.69
C PRO A 12 30.05 26.54 -42.59
N ASN A 13 29.89 26.98 -41.32
CA ASN A 13 29.94 28.35 -40.75
C ASN A 13 28.80 29.39 -40.92
N GLU A 14 28.70 30.20 -39.85
CA GLU A 14 27.89 31.43 -39.67
C GLU A 14 28.54 32.67 -40.36
N PRO A 15 27.86 33.83 -40.36
CA PRO A 15 28.31 34.91 -39.46
C PRO A 15 27.19 35.77 -38.81
N GLU A 16 27.62 36.81 -38.07
CA GLU A 16 26.86 37.54 -37.04
C GLU A 16 25.97 38.73 -37.49
N ALA A 17 24.98 39.03 -36.62
CA ALA A 17 24.48 40.33 -36.11
C ALA A 17 24.41 41.64 -36.95
N ALA A 18 23.22 42.27 -36.91
CA ALA A 18 22.96 43.71 -36.67
C ALA A 18 21.46 43.86 -36.26
N GLU A 19 21.06 44.33 -35.08
CA GLU A 19 21.10 45.70 -34.52
C GLU A 19 20.13 46.74 -35.15
N THR A 20 19.13 47.16 -34.35
CA THR A 20 18.58 48.54 -34.16
C THR A 20 17.52 48.43 -33.03
N THR A 21 17.69 48.99 -31.82
CA THR A 21 17.44 50.39 -31.38
C THR A 21 16.01 50.90 -31.65
N GLU A 22 15.28 51.58 -30.76
CA GLU A 22 15.45 51.91 -29.33
C GLU A 22 14.01 52.04 -28.71
N GLU A 23 13.69 52.43 -27.47
CA GLU A 23 14.20 53.51 -26.62
C GLU A 23 13.83 53.27 -25.13
N LYS A 24 14.43 54.03 -24.20
CA LYS A 24 14.22 53.92 -22.74
C LYS A 24 13.41 55.10 -22.21
N MET A 25 12.72 54.91 -21.08
CA MET A 25 12.74 55.96 -20.03
C MET A 25 12.63 55.38 -18.61
N LYS A 26 13.47 55.88 -17.69
CA LYS A 26 13.45 55.62 -16.24
C LYS A 26 13.39 56.97 -15.53
N ALA A 27 12.58 57.09 -14.47
CA ALA A 27 12.82 58.09 -13.42
C ALA A 27 12.19 57.71 -12.05
N LYS A 28 13.04 57.78 -11.03
CA LYS A 28 12.82 58.05 -9.58
C LYS A 28 13.98 59.02 -9.21
N PRO A 29 13.95 59.85 -8.13
CA PRO A 29 13.64 59.39 -6.76
C PRO A 29 13.14 60.48 -5.75
N ASP A 30 13.28 60.16 -4.45
CA ASP A 30 13.51 61.00 -3.25
C ASP A 30 12.39 61.77 -2.49
N ASP A 31 12.03 61.17 -1.34
CA ASP A 31 12.01 61.68 0.06
C ASP A 31 11.64 63.14 0.41
N LYS A 32 10.66 63.30 1.34
CA LYS A 32 10.89 63.96 2.65
C LYS A 32 9.76 63.88 3.71
N SER A 33 10.00 63.04 4.73
CA SER A 33 9.91 63.37 6.18
C SER A 33 8.58 63.81 6.88
N LYS A 34 8.55 63.53 8.22
CA LYS A 34 7.65 64.09 9.29
C LYS A 34 6.22 63.49 9.37
N GLN A 35 5.61 63.31 10.56
CA GLN A 35 6.07 63.53 11.95
C GLN A 35 5.34 62.62 12.97
N LYS A 36 5.93 62.43 14.17
CA LYS A 36 5.35 61.74 15.33
C LYS A 36 5.76 62.45 16.64
N PRO A 37 4.86 62.74 17.60
CA PRO A 37 5.18 62.80 19.03
C PRO A 37 5.20 61.37 19.60
N LYS A 38 6.13 60.96 20.47
CA LYS A 38 6.36 61.36 21.88
C LYS A 38 5.15 61.05 22.78
N GLN A 39 5.20 60.00 23.61
CA GLN A 39 6.03 59.78 24.82
C GLN A 39 5.43 60.47 26.04
N ASP A 40 5.08 59.67 27.05
CA ASP A 40 5.50 59.86 28.43
C ASP A 40 5.55 58.48 29.12
N GLU A 41 6.44 58.34 30.10
CA GLU A 41 6.56 57.20 31.01
C GLU A 41 6.50 57.78 32.45
N PRO A 42 6.02 57.02 33.44
CA PRO A 42 7.02 56.63 34.43
C PRO A 42 6.91 55.18 34.90
N THR A 43 8.09 54.67 35.24
CA THR A 43 8.37 53.36 35.85
C THR A 43 7.54 53.03 37.08
N GLU A 44 7.14 51.76 37.19
CA GLU A 44 7.44 50.96 38.39
C GLU A 44 7.44 49.44 38.09
N LYS A 45 8.16 48.65 38.89
CA LYS A 45 8.17 47.18 38.84
C LYS A 45 7.82 46.62 40.21
N PRO A 46 7.05 45.52 40.26
CA PRO A 46 7.60 44.32 40.89
C PRO A 46 7.37 43.03 40.07
N ASN A 47 8.07 41.96 40.46
CA ASN A 47 7.95 40.62 39.85
C ASN A 47 6.64 39.92 40.26
N GLY A 48 6.08 39.09 39.37
CA GLY A 48 5.26 37.94 39.82
C GLY A 48 4.28 37.35 38.82
N GLN A 49 4.31 36.01 38.73
CA GLN A 49 3.18 35.11 38.43
C GLN A 49 2.43 35.23 37.08
N THR A 50 2.73 34.26 36.21
CA THR A 50 1.76 33.47 35.41
C THR A 50 0.33 34.01 35.25
N GLY A 51 0.00 34.56 34.08
CA GLY A 51 -1.37 34.96 33.73
C GLY A 51 -1.64 35.05 32.22
N GLN A 52 -2.56 34.21 31.76
CA GLN A 52 -3.44 34.32 30.56
C GLN A 52 -3.18 35.47 29.55
N ASN A 53 -2.69 35.13 28.34
CA ASN A 53 -2.87 35.96 27.16
C ASN A 53 -4.26 35.71 26.54
N ASN A 54 -5.26 36.50 26.95
CA ASN A 54 -6.55 36.57 26.26
C ASN A 54 -6.38 37.17 24.86
N ASN A 55 -6.69 36.40 23.81
CA ASN A 55 -6.87 36.93 22.46
C ASN A 55 -7.86 36.07 21.64
N GLU A 56 -9.05 35.84 22.22
CA GLU A 56 -10.15 35.11 21.58
C GLU A 56 -11.32 36.05 21.26
N SER A 57 -11.45 36.44 19.99
CA SER A 57 -12.60 37.20 19.46
C SER A 57 -12.88 36.87 17.98
N GLY A 58 -12.80 35.59 17.64
CA GLY A 58 -13.14 35.07 16.32
C GLY A 58 -13.35 33.56 16.35
N ASN A 59 -14.36 33.06 15.64
CA ASN A 59 -14.75 31.65 15.74
C ASN A 59 -13.65 30.70 15.23
N CYS A 60 -13.15 30.90 14.01
CA CYS A 60 -12.19 30.00 13.35
C CYS A 60 -10.71 30.42 13.58
N TYR A 61 -9.74 29.56 13.20
CA TYR A 61 -8.30 29.86 13.18
C TYR A 61 -7.95 31.15 12.41
N CYS A 62 -8.70 31.45 11.34
CA CYS A 62 -8.50 32.66 10.54
C CYS A 62 -9.02 33.94 11.21
N GLY A 63 -9.50 33.85 12.45
CA GLY A 63 -10.08 34.96 13.22
C GLY A 63 -11.46 35.41 12.75
N LYS A 64 -12.02 34.80 11.69
CA LYS A 64 -13.31 35.20 11.12
C LYS A 64 -14.49 34.50 11.80
N GLU A 65 -15.64 35.12 11.64
CA GLU A 65 -16.94 34.59 12.06
C GLU A 65 -17.44 33.42 11.21
N ARG A 66 -18.51 32.77 11.68
CA ARG A 66 -19.22 31.70 10.96
C ARG A 66 -19.67 32.14 9.57
N ASN A 67 -19.74 31.19 8.64
CA ASN A 67 -20.25 31.43 7.29
C ASN A 67 -21.11 30.25 6.83
N LEU A 68 -22.43 30.44 6.91
CA LEU A 68 -23.43 29.41 6.62
C LEU A 68 -23.47 28.97 5.13
N ASN A 69 -22.76 29.66 4.25
CA ASN A 69 -22.68 29.34 2.81
C ASN A 69 -21.55 28.35 2.47
N ILE A 70 -20.74 27.94 3.45
CA ILE A 70 -19.65 26.97 3.30
C ILE A 70 -19.74 25.91 4.41
N VAL A 71 -18.97 24.83 4.28
CA VAL A 71 -18.86 23.83 5.34
C VAL A 71 -18.06 24.41 6.51
N GLU A 72 -18.61 24.26 7.71
CA GLU A 72 -17.97 24.64 8.98
C GLU A 72 -18.21 23.56 10.03
N LEU A 73 -17.17 23.28 10.82
CA LEU A 73 -17.13 22.19 11.79
C LEU A 73 -17.00 22.72 13.22
N LEU A 74 -17.91 22.28 14.10
CA LEU A 74 -17.88 22.58 15.53
C LEU A 74 -16.87 21.67 16.23
N CYS A 75 -15.88 22.24 16.92
CA CYS A 75 -14.97 21.43 17.73
C CYS A 75 -15.68 20.90 19.00
N ALA A 76 -15.61 19.59 19.23
CA ALA A 76 -16.25 18.92 20.34
C ALA A 76 -15.70 19.29 21.73
N SER A 77 -14.50 19.91 21.81
CA SER A 77 -13.89 20.38 23.05
C SER A 77 -14.15 21.87 23.30
N CYS A 78 -13.58 22.78 22.51
CA CYS A 78 -13.72 24.22 22.74
C CYS A 78 -15.05 24.83 22.25
N SER A 79 -15.92 24.07 21.58
CA SER A 79 -17.19 24.56 21.01
C SER A 79 -17.09 25.77 20.06
N ARG A 80 -15.90 26.02 19.49
CA ARG A 80 -15.65 26.99 18.42
C ARG A 80 -15.89 26.37 17.04
N TRP A 81 -16.26 27.20 16.06
CA TRP A 81 -16.54 26.80 14.67
C TRP A 81 -15.35 27.06 13.74
N PHE A 82 -15.02 26.08 12.91
CA PHE A 82 -13.87 26.13 12.00
C PHE A 82 -14.32 25.89 10.56
N HIS A 83 -14.01 26.81 9.65
CA HIS A 83 -14.30 26.66 8.21
C HIS A 83 -13.48 25.52 7.62
N GLU A 84 -14.09 24.75 6.71
CA GLU A 84 -13.46 23.67 5.95
C GLU A 84 -12.13 24.10 5.31
N SER A 85 -12.10 25.27 4.68
CA SER A 85 -10.90 25.84 4.04
C SER A 85 -9.78 26.30 4.99
N CYS A 86 -10.00 26.22 6.31
CA CYS A 86 -9.02 26.54 7.34
C CYS A 86 -8.51 25.28 8.08
N ILE A 87 -9.03 24.10 7.75
CA ILE A 87 -8.69 22.81 8.36
C ILE A 87 -7.69 22.10 7.45
N GLY A 88 -6.59 21.59 8.01
CA GLY A 88 -5.53 20.88 7.29
C GLY A 88 -5.77 19.37 7.12
N TYR A 89 -6.83 18.84 7.73
CA TYR A 89 -7.26 17.44 7.62
C TYR A 89 -8.10 17.20 6.34
N GLN A 90 -7.93 16.06 5.67
CA GLN A 90 -8.75 15.70 4.50
C GLN A 90 -10.17 15.27 4.91
N LEU A 91 -11.11 16.21 4.87
CA LEU A 91 -12.49 16.04 5.36
C LEU A 91 -13.41 15.19 4.46
N GLY A 92 -13.03 14.97 3.19
CA GLY A 92 -13.85 14.29 2.19
C GLY A 92 -15.07 15.12 1.74
N LYS A 93 -16.05 14.48 1.09
CA LYS A 93 -17.29 15.16 0.67
C LYS A 93 -18.15 15.52 1.89
N LEU A 94 -18.54 16.78 2.03
CA LEU A 94 -19.42 17.31 3.09
C LEU A 94 -20.50 18.23 2.50
N VAL A 95 -21.43 18.69 3.35
CA VAL A 95 -22.38 19.79 3.08
C VAL A 95 -22.54 20.66 4.34
N PRO A 96 -22.94 21.93 4.22
CA PRO A 96 -23.30 22.76 5.37
C PRO A 96 -24.38 22.11 6.27
N PHE A 97 -24.48 22.58 7.51
CA PHE A 97 -25.47 22.16 8.52
C PHE A 97 -25.45 20.68 8.94
N MET A 98 -24.43 19.90 8.56
CA MET A 98 -24.27 18.53 9.05
C MET A 98 -24.18 18.47 10.59
N MET A 99 -24.77 17.43 11.18
CA MET A 99 -24.79 17.19 12.63
C MET A 99 -24.16 15.85 13.03
N ASN A 100 -23.83 15.01 12.06
CA ASN A 100 -23.39 13.63 12.20
C ASN A 100 -21.86 13.50 12.08
N TYR A 101 -21.09 14.32 12.77
CA TYR A 101 -19.63 14.19 12.83
C TYR A 101 -19.08 14.53 14.22
N VAL A 102 -17.85 14.08 14.49
CA VAL A 102 -17.01 14.52 15.61
C VAL A 102 -15.78 15.20 15.03
N PHE A 103 -15.47 16.41 15.49
CA PHE A 103 -14.29 17.18 15.08
C PHE A 103 -13.49 17.66 16.29
N MET A 104 -12.17 17.53 16.21
CA MET A 104 -11.22 18.09 17.19
C MET A 104 -10.26 19.03 16.47
N CYS A 105 -10.27 20.31 16.86
CA CYS A 105 -9.35 21.30 16.31
C CYS A 105 -7.93 21.11 16.87
N LYS A 106 -6.95 21.67 16.16
CA LYS A 106 -5.52 21.54 16.43
C LYS A 106 -5.15 21.92 17.86
N ASN A 107 -5.79 22.96 18.40
CA ASN A 107 -5.53 23.51 19.73
C ASN A 107 -6.13 22.67 20.87
N CYS A 108 -7.11 21.81 20.58
CA CYS A 108 -7.72 20.90 21.55
C CYS A 108 -7.21 19.46 21.45
N SER A 109 -6.37 19.16 20.45
CA SER A 109 -5.83 17.82 20.22
C SER A 109 -4.51 17.61 20.97
N PRO A 110 -4.38 16.56 21.80
CA PRO A 110 -3.14 16.29 22.54
C PRO A 110 -1.90 16.04 21.67
N THR A 111 -2.07 15.73 20.38
CA THR A 111 -0.98 15.51 19.41
C THR A 111 -0.65 16.76 18.59
N GLY A 112 -1.41 17.85 18.72
CA GLY A 112 -1.31 19.00 17.82
C GLY A 112 -1.73 18.71 16.37
N LEU A 113 -2.44 17.61 16.13
CA LEU A 113 -3.03 17.23 14.84
C LEU A 113 -4.56 17.24 14.93
N GLU A 114 -5.21 17.76 13.91
CA GLU A 114 -6.68 17.76 13.82
C GLU A 114 -7.22 16.34 13.63
N SER A 115 -8.45 16.08 14.05
CA SER A 115 -9.14 14.83 13.73
C SER A 115 -10.61 15.05 13.43
N PHE A 116 -11.11 14.31 12.44
CA PHE A 116 -12.49 14.36 11.96
C PHE A 116 -13.02 12.94 11.77
N LYS A 117 -14.26 12.69 12.21
CA LYS A 117 -14.95 11.43 11.95
C LYS A 117 -16.43 11.66 11.64
N LYS A 118 -16.85 11.28 10.44
CA LYS A 118 -18.27 11.21 10.06
C LYS A 118 -18.92 9.99 10.73
N ASN A 119 -20.12 10.18 11.27
CA ASN A 119 -20.99 9.16 11.84
C ASN A 119 -22.18 8.90 10.90
N GLN A 120 -22.86 7.76 11.06
CA GLN A 120 -24.07 7.48 10.29
C GLN A 120 -25.21 8.45 10.67
N ALA A 121 -25.72 9.21 9.70
CA ALA A 121 -26.89 10.06 9.91
C ALA A 121 -28.18 9.22 9.92
N PRO A 122 -29.05 9.33 10.94
CA PRO A 122 -30.43 8.84 10.88
C PRO A 122 -31.28 9.77 10.00
N PHE A 123 -32.35 9.25 9.40
CA PHE A 123 -33.18 10.00 8.45
C PHE A 123 -33.68 11.38 8.95
N PRO A 124 -34.09 11.59 10.22
CA PRO A 124 -34.43 12.93 10.71
C PRO A 124 -33.28 13.94 10.60
N GLN A 125 -32.02 13.55 10.91
CA GLN A 125 -30.87 14.44 10.74
C GLN A 125 -30.58 14.72 9.27
N MET A 126 -30.77 13.74 8.38
CA MET A 126 -30.65 13.95 6.94
C MET A 126 -31.73 14.94 6.43
N CYS A 127 -32.98 14.79 6.86
CA CYS A 127 -34.07 15.69 6.50
C CYS A 127 -33.83 17.12 7.01
N ALA A 128 -33.41 17.28 8.26
CA ALA A 128 -33.10 18.58 8.84
C ALA A 128 -31.89 19.24 8.14
N THR A 129 -30.84 18.48 7.82
CA THR A 129 -29.70 18.99 7.04
C THR A 129 -30.13 19.42 5.63
N ALA A 130 -31.00 18.66 4.95
CA ALA A 130 -31.52 19.03 3.64
C ALA A 130 -32.35 20.33 3.67
N ILE A 131 -33.33 20.43 4.59
CA ILE A 131 -34.16 21.63 4.71
C ILE A 131 -33.31 22.85 5.12
N ALA A 132 -32.29 22.68 5.97
CA ALA A 132 -31.40 23.77 6.35
C ALA A 132 -30.59 24.32 5.16
N ASN A 133 -30.06 23.45 4.30
CA ASN A 133 -29.37 23.85 3.07
C ASN A 133 -30.33 24.53 2.07
N LEU A 134 -31.52 23.97 1.87
CA LEU A 134 -32.54 24.55 0.99
C LEU A 134 -32.99 25.93 1.47
N LEU A 135 -33.17 26.13 2.79
CA LEU A 135 -33.50 27.42 3.38
C LEU A 135 -32.36 28.44 3.20
N GLN A 136 -31.10 28.03 3.39
CA GLN A 136 -29.92 28.87 3.15
C GLN A 136 -29.77 29.26 1.66
N MET A 137 -30.12 28.36 0.73
CA MET A 137 -30.12 28.65 -0.71
C MET A 137 -31.18 29.72 -1.05
N CYS A 138 -32.43 29.53 -0.62
CA CYS A 138 -33.49 30.52 -0.84
C CYS A 138 -33.14 31.89 -0.20
N GLN A 139 -32.59 31.92 1.02
CA GLN A 139 -32.12 33.16 1.66
C GLN A 139 -31.00 33.87 0.87
N LYS A 140 -30.07 33.11 0.29
CA LYS A 140 -28.98 33.62 -0.55
C LYS A 140 -29.49 34.17 -1.90
N GLU A 141 -30.55 33.59 -2.44
CA GLU A 141 -31.17 33.96 -3.72
C GLU A 141 -32.27 35.03 -3.58
N GLY A 142 -32.62 35.38 -2.33
CA GLY A 142 -33.61 36.41 -2.00
C GLY A 142 -35.05 35.90 -1.85
N GLU A 143 -35.28 34.59 -2.02
CA GLU A 143 -36.59 33.96 -1.90
C GLU A 143 -37.00 33.79 -0.42
N GLN A 144 -38.20 34.25 -0.07
CA GLN A 144 -38.80 34.06 1.26
C GLN A 144 -39.49 32.68 1.39
N ARG A 145 -38.84 31.63 0.87
CA ARG A 145 -39.36 30.25 0.88
C ARG A 145 -38.92 29.50 2.14
N ALA A 146 -39.88 29.28 3.04
CA ALA A 146 -39.64 28.60 4.32
C ALA A 146 -40.04 27.10 4.34
N LEU A 147 -40.76 26.62 3.32
CA LEU A 147 -41.39 25.29 3.27
C LEU A 147 -41.10 24.58 1.93
N PHE A 148 -40.82 23.28 2.00
CA PHE A 148 -40.27 22.49 0.90
C PHE A 148 -41.07 21.19 0.68
N HIS A 149 -41.35 20.84 -0.58
CA HIS A 149 -42.14 19.67 -0.91
C HIS A 149 -41.26 18.40 -0.89
N LYS A 150 -41.75 17.38 -0.18
CA LYS A 150 -40.99 16.15 0.11
C LYS A 150 -40.36 15.50 -1.14
N ASP A 151 -41.13 15.32 -2.22
CA ASP A 151 -40.66 14.65 -3.44
C ASP A 151 -40.02 15.59 -4.48
N LYS A 152 -40.21 16.91 -4.37
CA LYS A 152 -39.66 17.89 -5.35
C LYS A 152 -38.32 18.48 -4.88
N ASP A 153 -38.14 18.66 -3.58
CA ASP A 153 -36.99 19.37 -3.01
C ASP A 153 -36.16 18.46 -2.09
N ILE A 154 -36.78 17.90 -1.04
CA ILE A 154 -36.06 17.24 0.07
C ILE A 154 -35.43 15.92 -0.38
N ILE A 155 -36.19 15.07 -1.08
CA ILE A 155 -35.69 13.78 -1.57
C ILE A 155 -34.60 13.97 -2.65
N PRO A 156 -34.78 14.83 -3.67
CA PRO A 156 -33.72 15.15 -4.64
C PRO A 156 -32.44 15.70 -4.00
N PHE A 157 -32.54 16.60 -3.00
CA PHE A 157 -31.38 17.10 -2.27
C PHE A 157 -30.61 15.94 -1.58
N ILE A 158 -31.34 15.04 -0.91
CA ILE A 158 -30.75 13.90 -0.19
C ILE A 158 -30.08 12.89 -1.13
N ASP A 159 -30.65 12.62 -2.31
CA ASP A 159 -30.03 11.69 -3.27
C ASP A 159 -28.80 12.29 -3.95
N CYS A 160 -28.83 13.59 -4.28
CA CYS A 160 -27.69 14.31 -4.85
C CYS A 160 -26.50 14.37 -3.87
N HIS A 161 -26.76 14.61 -2.59
CA HIS A 161 -25.72 14.78 -1.56
C HIS A 161 -25.51 13.53 -0.67
N TRP A 162 -25.97 12.35 -1.10
CA TRP A 162 -26.04 11.16 -0.26
C TRP A 162 -24.73 10.82 0.47
N GLU A 163 -23.62 10.78 -0.27
CA GLU A 163 -22.26 10.48 0.24
C GLU A 163 -21.71 11.58 1.17
N SER A 164 -22.11 12.83 0.94
CA SER A 164 -21.80 13.92 1.86
C SER A 164 -22.54 13.74 3.18
N MET A 165 -23.83 13.43 3.13
CA MET A 165 -24.72 13.45 4.29
C MET A 165 -24.61 12.20 5.20
N THR A 166 -24.33 11.00 4.67
CA THR A 166 -24.36 9.77 5.49
C THR A 166 -23.34 8.71 5.05
N THR A 167 -22.88 7.90 6.01
CA THR A 167 -22.01 6.72 5.75
C THR A 167 -22.79 5.46 5.37
N MET A 168 -24.13 5.53 5.28
CA MET A 168 -24.96 4.43 4.80
C MET A 168 -24.78 4.26 3.28
N PRO A 169 -24.56 3.04 2.73
CA PRO A 169 -24.48 2.81 1.29
C PRO A 169 -25.70 3.34 0.51
N ARG A 170 -25.48 3.87 -0.71
CA ARG A 170 -26.54 4.47 -1.53
C ARG A 170 -27.61 3.44 -1.89
N ARG A 171 -28.88 3.83 -1.73
CA ARG A 171 -30.03 2.95 -1.88
C ARG A 171 -30.61 2.99 -3.28
N VAL A 172 -30.37 1.93 -4.05
CA VAL A 172 -30.81 1.78 -5.45
C VAL A 172 -32.35 1.73 -5.59
N THR A 173 -33.10 1.36 -4.55
CA THR A 173 -34.58 1.34 -4.59
C THR A 173 -35.19 2.53 -3.85
N GLN A 174 -36.22 3.15 -4.43
CA GLN A 174 -36.97 4.29 -3.86
C GLN A 174 -37.70 3.98 -2.53
N SER A 175 -37.57 2.77 -1.99
CA SER A 175 -38.13 2.32 -0.70
C SER A 175 -37.78 3.23 0.50
N TRP A 176 -36.72 4.03 0.40
CA TRP A 176 -36.34 4.99 1.43
C TRP A 176 -37.14 6.31 1.40
N HIS A 177 -37.85 6.64 0.32
CA HIS A 177 -38.72 7.82 0.23
C HIS A 177 -39.84 7.75 1.29
N ALA A 178 -40.43 6.57 1.47
CA ALA A 178 -41.39 6.27 2.54
C ALA A 178 -40.77 6.28 3.95
N THR A 179 -39.44 6.32 4.07
CA THR A 179 -38.74 6.46 5.37
C THR A 179 -38.39 7.93 5.66
N VAL A 180 -38.07 8.74 4.64
CA VAL A 180 -38.04 10.21 4.74
C VAL A 180 -39.41 10.75 5.16
N HIS A 181 -40.48 10.33 4.49
CA HIS A 181 -41.85 10.74 4.83
C HIS A 181 -42.20 10.46 6.31
N ARG A 182 -41.91 9.24 6.79
CA ARG A 182 -42.14 8.86 8.19
C ARG A 182 -41.21 9.58 9.18
N ALA A 183 -39.99 9.92 8.79
CA ALA A 183 -39.07 10.71 9.63
C ALA A 183 -39.57 12.15 9.80
N LEU A 184 -39.99 12.79 8.71
CA LEU A 184 -40.58 14.13 8.72
C LEU A 184 -41.85 14.18 9.59
N LEU A 185 -42.81 13.28 9.35
CA LEU A 185 -44.07 13.25 10.11
C LEU A 185 -43.90 12.89 11.59
N LYS A 186 -42.95 12.01 11.96
CA LYS A 186 -42.78 11.56 13.35
C LYS A 186 -42.32 12.69 14.28
N ASP A 187 -41.44 13.56 13.79
CA ASP A 187 -40.76 14.56 14.61
C ASP A 187 -41.31 16.00 14.36
N VAL A 188 -42.54 16.12 13.85
CA VAL A 188 -43.30 17.39 13.73
C VAL A 188 -43.50 18.02 15.11
N GLY A 189 -43.44 19.35 15.18
CA GLY A 189 -43.54 20.11 16.43
C GLY A 189 -42.29 20.03 17.32
N THR A 190 -41.31 19.19 16.97
CA THR A 190 -40.04 19.05 17.70
C THR A 190 -38.84 19.44 16.85
N LEU A 191 -38.77 18.93 15.60
CA LEU A 191 -37.73 19.24 14.62
C LEU A 191 -38.30 19.85 13.34
N PHE A 192 -39.52 19.46 12.96
CA PHE A 192 -40.14 19.86 11.71
C PHE A 192 -41.45 20.62 11.90
N THR A 193 -41.78 21.44 10.92
CA THR A 193 -43.12 21.99 10.67
C THR A 193 -43.71 21.32 9.43
N VAL A 194 -45.03 21.24 9.35
CA VAL A 194 -45.75 20.75 8.16
C VAL A 194 -46.90 21.70 7.85
N ASP A 195 -47.12 21.95 6.57
CA ASP A 195 -48.31 22.64 6.05
C ASP A 195 -49.05 21.69 5.11
N GLU A 196 -50.35 21.53 5.38
CA GLU A 196 -51.28 20.68 4.63
C GLU A 196 -52.35 21.51 3.89
N SER A 197 -52.29 22.84 3.96
CA SER A 197 -53.21 23.75 3.27
C SER A 197 -52.87 23.99 1.80
N ALA A 198 -51.66 23.61 1.37
CA ALA A 198 -51.19 23.77 0.00
C ALA A 198 -51.83 22.75 -0.96
N SER A 199 -52.44 23.25 -2.05
CA SER A 199 -53.03 22.45 -3.12
C SER A 199 -52.02 21.62 -3.94
N GLU A 200 -50.71 21.79 -3.69
CA GLU A 200 -49.64 21.01 -4.31
C GLU A 200 -49.12 19.82 -3.46
N GLY A 201 -49.67 19.60 -2.26
CA GLY A 201 -49.28 18.52 -1.36
C GLY A 201 -48.47 18.98 -0.14
N GLN A 202 -48.16 18.04 0.76
CA GLN A 202 -47.52 18.33 2.05
C GLN A 202 -46.15 19.02 1.90
N LEU A 203 -46.05 20.23 2.46
CA LEU A 203 -44.81 20.99 2.55
C LEU A 203 -44.22 20.87 3.96
N PHE A 204 -42.89 20.79 4.06
CA PHE A 204 -42.17 20.62 5.33
C PHE A 204 -41.13 21.71 5.53
N GLY A 205 -41.00 22.18 6.77
CA GLY A 205 -39.99 23.14 7.22
C GLY A 205 -39.28 22.67 8.48
N LEU A 206 -38.37 23.49 9.00
CA LEU A 206 -37.80 23.30 10.34
C LEU A 206 -38.74 23.89 11.40
N ALA A 207 -38.64 23.40 12.63
CA ALA A 207 -39.29 23.99 13.81
C ALA A 207 -38.56 25.24 14.35
N SER A 208 -37.31 25.46 13.96
CA SER A 208 -36.55 26.69 14.20
C SER A 208 -36.00 27.23 12.88
N PHE A 209 -36.19 28.53 12.65
CA PHE A 209 -35.61 29.24 11.50
C PHE A 209 -34.18 29.74 11.78
N GLU A 210 -33.70 29.63 13.02
CA GLU A 210 -32.35 30.03 13.39
C GLU A 210 -31.32 28.98 12.93
N LEU A 211 -30.83 29.11 11.69
CA LEU A 211 -29.83 28.21 11.10
C LEU A 211 -28.51 28.16 11.91
N THR A 212 -28.15 29.21 12.64
CA THR A 212 -27.00 29.22 13.57
C THR A 212 -27.17 28.26 14.75
N SER A 213 -28.39 27.88 15.12
CA SER A 213 -28.64 26.92 16.21
C SER A 213 -28.28 25.46 15.83
N ILE A 214 -28.20 25.14 14.54
CA ILE A 214 -27.95 23.79 14.03
C ILE A 214 -26.50 23.39 14.29
N LYS A 215 -26.31 22.31 15.06
CA LYS A 215 -24.99 21.79 15.45
C LYS A 215 -25.02 20.32 15.89
N PRO A 216 -23.89 19.59 15.82
CA PRO A 216 -23.77 18.28 16.45
C PRO A 216 -24.10 18.32 17.95
N ASN A 217 -24.98 17.43 18.41
CA ASN A 217 -25.27 17.28 19.83
C ASN A 217 -24.26 16.34 20.50
N TYR A 218 -23.07 16.87 20.81
CA TYR A 218 -22.00 16.10 21.44
C TYR A 218 -22.37 15.56 22.83
N GLU A 219 -23.17 16.28 23.60
CA GLU A 219 -23.64 15.81 24.91
C GLU A 219 -24.49 14.54 24.80
N ALA A 220 -25.39 14.47 23.81
CA ALA A 220 -26.15 13.26 23.52
C ALA A 220 -25.27 12.13 22.97
N MET A 221 -24.23 12.43 22.19
CA MET A 221 -23.25 11.42 21.74
C MET A 221 -22.44 10.83 22.90
N ILE A 222 -22.11 11.64 23.92
CA ILE A 222 -21.47 11.19 25.16
C ILE A 222 -22.43 10.36 26.01
N LYS A 223 -23.64 10.86 26.28
CA LYS A 223 -24.67 10.15 27.07
C LYS A 223 -25.08 8.80 26.46
N ASN A 224 -25.13 8.72 25.13
CA ASN A 224 -25.42 7.47 24.41
C ASN A 224 -24.18 6.56 24.25
N GLY A 225 -23.05 6.89 24.86
CA GLY A 225 -21.86 6.04 24.90
C GLY A 225 -21.07 5.95 23.59
N HIS A 226 -21.29 6.83 22.62
CA HIS A 226 -20.46 6.94 21.40
C HIS A 226 -19.18 7.74 21.64
N LEU A 227 -19.18 8.61 22.65
CA LEU A 227 -18.03 9.38 23.12
C LEU A 227 -17.81 9.13 24.64
N ARG A 228 -16.55 9.13 25.07
CA ARG A 228 -16.12 9.18 26.47
C ARG A 228 -15.37 10.49 26.70
N ALA A 229 -15.73 11.20 27.77
CA ALA A 229 -14.86 12.22 28.34
C ALA A 229 -13.72 11.56 29.12
N THR A 230 -12.53 12.10 28.99
CA THR A 230 -11.33 11.75 29.77
C THR A 230 -10.63 13.04 30.21
N GLU A 231 -9.72 12.96 31.16
CA GLU A 231 -8.94 14.13 31.64
C GLU A 231 -8.05 14.75 30.54
N MET A 232 -7.85 14.04 29.41
CA MET A 232 -7.12 14.53 28.23
C MET A 232 -8.04 14.82 27.03
N GLY A 233 -9.35 14.95 27.23
CA GLY A 233 -10.34 15.30 26.20
C GLY A 233 -11.31 14.17 25.83
N LEU A 234 -12.03 14.35 24.71
CA LEU A 234 -13.05 13.42 24.23
C LEU A 234 -12.45 12.32 23.34
N GLN A 235 -12.71 11.06 23.69
CA GLN A 235 -12.34 9.88 22.91
C GLN A 235 -13.57 9.13 22.40
N HIS A 236 -13.47 8.55 21.20
CA HIS A 236 -14.53 7.72 20.61
C HIS A 236 -14.59 6.34 21.30
N VAL A 237 -15.79 5.81 21.53
CA VAL A 237 -15.97 4.49 22.13
C VAL A 237 -16.32 3.49 21.04
N VAL A 238 -15.52 2.42 20.92
CA VAL A 238 -15.87 1.27 20.08
C VAL A 238 -16.78 0.33 20.89
N PRO A 239 -18.03 0.06 20.47
CA PRO A 239 -18.91 -0.82 21.22
C PRO A 239 -18.45 -2.29 21.14
N LEU A 240 -18.10 -2.88 22.28
CA LEU A 240 -18.04 -4.33 22.41
C LEU A 240 -19.48 -4.89 22.39
N SER A 241 -19.68 -5.99 21.69
CA SER A 241 -20.99 -6.44 21.22
C SER A 241 -22.00 -6.77 22.33
N GLY A 242 -23.17 -6.12 22.30
CA GLY A 242 -24.39 -6.52 23.00
C GLY A 242 -25.55 -6.68 22.00
N GLY A 243 -26.32 -7.77 22.09
CA GLY A 243 -27.28 -8.16 21.05
C GLY A 243 -28.75 -8.01 21.42
N LEU A 244 -29.56 -7.51 20.47
CA LEU A 244 -31.02 -7.64 20.46
C LEU A 244 -31.49 -8.20 19.10
N ARG A 245 -32.66 -8.86 19.11
CA ARG A 245 -33.08 -9.77 18.01
C ARG A 245 -33.73 -9.02 16.84
N GLY A 246 -33.22 -9.25 15.63
CA GLY A 246 -33.87 -8.93 14.35
C GLY A 246 -33.59 -10.04 13.33
N ARG A 247 -34.61 -10.50 12.59
CA ARG A 247 -34.48 -11.65 11.65
C ARG A 247 -33.96 -11.20 10.28
N ASN A 248 -32.82 -11.73 9.83
CA ASN A 248 -32.75 -12.61 8.64
C ASN A 248 -31.31 -13.05 8.26
N ALA A 249 -31.20 -14.32 7.86
CA ALA A 249 -30.13 -14.99 7.11
C ALA A 249 -28.70 -14.39 7.07
N LYS A 250 -27.82 -14.82 7.99
CA LYS A 250 -26.39 -15.00 7.68
C LYS A 250 -26.14 -16.45 7.26
N ARG A 251 -25.34 -16.69 6.21
CA ARG A 251 -24.78 -18.02 5.93
C ARG A 251 -23.67 -18.31 6.96
N LYS A 252 -23.57 -19.56 7.43
CA LYS A 252 -22.58 -19.96 8.46
C LYS A 252 -21.21 -20.23 7.83
N PHE A 253 -20.15 -19.86 8.55
CA PHE A 253 -18.88 -20.59 8.53
C PHE A 253 -18.79 -21.41 9.85
N PRO A 254 -18.24 -22.63 9.84
CA PRO A 254 -18.16 -23.49 11.03
C PRO A 254 -16.78 -23.47 11.71
N GLY A 255 -16.75 -23.83 13.01
CA GLY A 255 -15.56 -24.36 13.68
C GLY A 255 -14.89 -23.42 14.69
N GLU A 256 -15.22 -23.60 15.98
CA GLU A 256 -14.41 -23.12 17.10
C GLU A 256 -13.48 -24.26 17.58
N ALA A 257 -12.28 -23.90 18.05
CA ALA A 257 -11.46 -24.73 18.93
C ALA A 257 -10.69 -23.80 19.87
N ALA A 258 -10.61 -24.15 21.16
CA ALA A 258 -10.14 -23.25 22.22
C ALA A 258 -8.68 -23.53 22.64
N GLY A 259 -7.97 -22.48 23.04
CA GLY A 259 -6.65 -22.53 23.68
C GLY A 259 -6.44 -21.25 24.51
N ALA A 260 -5.92 -21.37 25.73
CA ALA A 260 -5.88 -20.27 26.69
C ALA A 260 -4.56 -19.46 26.65
N GLY A 261 -4.64 -18.16 26.90
CA GLY A 261 -3.50 -17.24 27.03
C GLY A 261 -3.95 -15.87 27.55
N SER A 262 -3.13 -15.18 28.35
CA SER A 262 -3.55 -14.05 29.18
C SER A 262 -2.79 -12.74 28.91
N GLY A 263 -3.46 -11.60 29.13
CA GLY A 263 -2.81 -10.37 29.57
C GLY A 263 -2.49 -9.25 28.56
N LYS A 264 -3.44 -8.31 28.41
CA LYS A 264 -3.24 -6.85 28.16
C LYS A 264 -2.19 -6.39 27.10
N LYS A 265 -2.68 -5.93 25.94
CA LYS A 265 -2.81 -4.49 25.57
C LYS A 265 -3.40 -4.32 24.16
N GLY A 266 -4.10 -3.19 23.94
CA GLY A 266 -4.40 -2.58 22.63
C GLY A 266 -4.92 -3.49 21.51
N ARG A 267 -6.25 -3.63 21.38
CA ARG A 267 -6.85 -4.20 20.16
C ARG A 267 -7.30 -3.09 19.23
N GLY A 268 -6.46 -2.76 18.25
CA GLY A 268 -6.87 -2.03 17.06
C GLY A 268 -7.70 -2.91 16.13
N SER A 269 -8.12 -2.36 14.99
CA SER A 269 -8.71 -3.13 13.89
C SER A 269 -7.67 -4.07 13.28
N ASP A 270 -7.79 -5.39 13.51
CA ASP A 270 -6.91 -6.40 12.93
C ASP A 270 -7.13 -6.56 11.40
N MET A 271 -6.66 -5.57 10.62
CA MET A 271 -6.16 -5.80 9.25
C MET A 271 -4.62 -5.76 9.20
N THR A 272 -3.97 -5.74 10.37
CA THR A 272 -2.63 -6.27 10.59
C THR A 272 -2.49 -7.62 9.88
N THR A 273 -1.57 -7.73 8.93
CA THR A 273 -1.19 -9.04 8.36
C THR A 273 -0.77 -9.95 9.51
N PRO A 274 -1.21 -11.24 9.54
CA PRO A 274 -0.82 -12.15 10.59
C PRO A 274 0.69 -12.21 10.72
N LYS A 275 1.19 -12.31 11.96
CA LYS A 275 2.62 -12.60 12.17
C LYS A 275 2.95 -13.90 11.43
N LEU A 276 3.93 -13.82 10.54
CA LEU A 276 4.42 -14.98 9.81
C LEU A 276 4.90 -16.06 10.81
N PRO A 277 4.77 -17.35 10.48
CA PRO A 277 5.42 -18.42 11.23
C PRO A 277 6.94 -18.18 11.38
N ALA A 278 7.57 -18.85 12.35
CA ALA A 278 9.01 -18.70 12.61
C ALA A 278 9.89 -18.95 11.36
N HIS A 279 9.44 -19.79 10.42
CA HIS A 279 10.09 -20.04 9.14
C HIS A 279 9.84 -18.96 8.06
N GLY A 280 9.28 -17.80 8.41
CA GLY A 280 9.25 -16.59 7.56
C GLY A 280 8.41 -16.67 6.29
N TYR A 281 7.38 -17.52 6.24
CA TYR A 281 6.43 -17.59 5.12
C TYR A 281 5.12 -18.28 5.56
N PRO A 282 3.96 -18.02 4.92
CA PRO A 282 2.74 -18.78 5.19
C PRO A 282 2.86 -20.24 4.73
N LEU A 283 2.54 -21.20 5.61
CA LEU A 283 2.42 -22.62 5.25
C LEU A 283 1.42 -22.84 4.11
N GLU A 284 0.33 -22.07 4.11
CA GLU A 284 -0.71 -22.10 3.09
C GLU A 284 -0.67 -20.84 2.23
N HIS A 285 -0.18 -20.99 1.01
CA HIS A 285 -0.01 -19.93 0.02
C HIS A 285 -0.54 -20.38 -1.35
N PRO A 286 -0.88 -19.45 -2.26
CA PRO A 286 -1.08 -19.80 -3.66
C PRO A 286 0.26 -20.21 -4.27
N PHE A 287 0.25 -21.28 -5.08
CA PHE A 287 1.40 -21.67 -5.90
C PHE A 287 1.33 -20.99 -7.26
N ASN A 288 2.49 -20.66 -7.84
CA ASN A 288 2.61 -20.16 -9.21
C ASN A 288 2.01 -21.18 -10.19
N LYS A 289 0.98 -20.79 -10.95
CA LYS A 289 0.18 -21.69 -11.81
C LYS A 289 -0.54 -20.90 -12.91
N ASP A 290 -0.98 -21.59 -13.96
CA ASP A 290 -1.81 -21.04 -15.04
C ASP A 290 -1.23 -19.78 -15.74
N GLY A 291 0.08 -19.56 -15.64
CA GLY A 291 0.76 -18.36 -16.12
C GLY A 291 0.66 -17.15 -15.18
N TYR A 292 0.40 -17.37 -13.89
CA TYR A 292 0.40 -16.34 -12.84
C TYR A 292 1.36 -16.69 -11.69
N ARG A 293 1.98 -15.64 -11.17
CA ARG A 293 2.93 -15.63 -10.06
C ARG A 293 2.35 -14.85 -8.88
N TYR A 294 2.59 -15.36 -7.67
CA TYR A 294 2.09 -14.76 -6.44
C TYR A 294 3.22 -14.32 -5.52
N ILE A 295 3.47 -13.01 -5.48
CA ILE A 295 4.51 -12.41 -4.63
C ILE A 295 3.84 -12.02 -3.30
N LEU A 296 4.28 -12.59 -2.19
CA LEU A 296 3.76 -12.25 -0.86
C LEU A 296 4.01 -10.77 -0.54
N ALA A 297 2.95 -10.06 -0.21
CA ALA A 297 2.97 -8.63 0.09
C ALA A 297 2.87 -8.39 1.60
N GLU A 298 3.71 -7.50 2.12
CA GLU A 298 3.63 -6.97 3.49
C GLU A 298 3.22 -5.49 3.48
N PRO A 299 2.58 -4.97 4.55
CA PRO A 299 2.13 -3.57 4.59
C PRO A 299 3.34 -2.64 4.66
N ASP A 300 3.43 -1.67 3.75
CA ASP A 300 4.55 -0.73 3.71
C ASP A 300 4.38 0.34 4.81
N PRO A 301 5.38 0.54 5.70
CA PRO A 301 5.33 1.59 6.72
C PRO A 301 5.59 3.01 6.17
N HIS A 302 6.13 3.17 4.96
CA HIS A 302 6.44 4.46 4.35
C HIS A 302 5.43 4.92 3.30
N ALA A 303 4.43 4.10 2.98
CA ALA A 303 3.43 4.45 1.97
C ALA A 303 2.53 5.62 2.42
N PRO A 304 2.28 6.62 1.54
CA PRO A 304 1.42 7.77 1.88
C PRO A 304 -0.04 7.33 2.03
N PHE A 305 -0.81 8.12 2.79
CA PHE A 305 -2.24 7.88 3.12
C PHE A 305 -2.51 6.57 3.88
N ARG A 306 -1.48 5.86 4.34
CA ARG A 306 -1.60 4.56 5.00
C ARG A 306 -2.40 4.62 6.31
N GLN A 307 -2.20 5.65 7.13
CA GLN A 307 -2.99 5.86 8.35
C GLN A 307 -4.47 6.12 8.03
N GLU A 308 -4.75 6.96 7.02
CA GLU A 308 -6.12 7.26 6.58
C GLU A 308 -6.85 6.02 6.05
N PHE A 309 -6.12 5.13 5.35
CA PHE A 309 -6.64 3.85 4.89
C PHE A 309 -6.94 2.88 6.06
N ASP A 310 -6.03 2.76 7.03
CA ASP A 310 -6.20 1.87 8.19
C ASP A 310 -7.26 2.38 9.19
N GLU A 311 -7.50 3.70 9.28
CA GLU A 311 -8.50 4.33 10.16
C GLU A 311 -9.91 4.47 9.53
N SER A 312 -10.03 4.58 8.20
CA SER A 312 -11.30 4.83 7.53
C SER A 312 -12.12 3.56 7.31
N SER A 313 -13.34 3.55 7.87
CA SER A 313 -14.34 2.50 7.63
C SER A 313 -14.74 2.34 6.16
N ASP A 314 -14.51 3.36 5.36
CA ASP A 314 -15.11 3.50 4.04
C ASP A 314 -14.29 2.77 2.95
N TRP A 315 -13.19 2.12 3.34
CA TRP A 315 -12.43 1.15 2.53
C TRP A 315 -12.86 -0.31 2.74
N ALA A 316 -13.75 -0.58 3.69
CA ALA A 316 -14.21 -1.94 4.00
C ALA A 316 -14.92 -2.62 2.81
N GLY A 317 -14.18 -3.46 2.08
CA GLY A 317 -14.67 -4.20 0.91
C GLY A 317 -14.38 -3.55 -0.45
N LYS A 318 -13.65 -2.43 -0.49
CA LYS A 318 -13.08 -1.87 -1.73
C LYS A 318 -11.78 -2.61 -2.12
N PRO A 319 -11.30 -2.49 -3.38
CA PRO A 319 -9.95 -2.90 -3.75
C PRO A 319 -8.90 -2.20 -2.88
N ILE A 320 -7.81 -2.92 -2.55
CA ILE A 320 -6.69 -2.38 -1.78
C ILE A 320 -5.65 -1.83 -2.76
N PRO A 321 -5.28 -0.53 -2.69
CA PRO A 321 -4.24 0.03 -3.55
C PRO A 321 -2.87 -0.63 -3.36
N GLY A 322 -2.22 -1.03 -4.45
CA GLY A 322 -0.98 -1.81 -4.44
C GLY A 322 0.19 -1.14 -3.73
N TRP A 323 0.29 0.18 -3.79
CA TRP A 323 1.40 0.96 -3.23
C TRP A 323 1.43 1.05 -1.70
N LEU A 324 0.30 0.75 -1.02
CA LEU A 324 0.21 0.66 0.45
C LEU A 324 0.94 -0.56 1.02
N TYR A 325 1.39 -1.46 0.15
CA TYR A 325 2.12 -2.67 0.44
C TYR A 325 3.46 -2.67 -0.31
N ARG A 326 4.31 -3.65 -0.01
CA ARG A 326 5.55 -3.94 -0.73
C ARG A 326 5.80 -5.44 -0.76
N ALA A 327 6.69 -5.90 -1.65
CA ALA A 327 7.09 -7.32 -1.67
C ALA A 327 7.85 -7.69 -0.38
N LEU A 328 7.57 -8.87 0.18
CA LEU A 328 8.32 -9.39 1.33
C LEU A 328 9.76 -9.74 0.91
N SER A 329 10.73 -8.99 1.41
CA SER A 329 12.17 -9.31 1.33
C SER A 329 12.62 -10.09 2.57
N PRO A 330 12.92 -11.40 2.49
CA PRO A 330 13.30 -12.19 3.67
C PRO A 330 14.72 -11.83 4.15
N SER A 331 14.90 -11.65 5.46
CA SER A 331 16.22 -11.32 6.06
C SER A 331 17.29 -12.41 5.97
N THR A 332 16.97 -13.56 5.36
CA THR A 332 17.85 -14.73 5.27
C THR A 332 17.62 -15.44 3.93
N VAL A 333 18.69 -15.92 3.30
CA VAL A 333 18.58 -16.81 2.13
C VAL A 333 18.19 -18.21 2.60
N LEU A 334 17.06 -18.70 2.09
CA LEU A 334 16.42 -19.97 2.44
C LEU A 334 15.83 -20.60 1.18
N LEU A 335 15.45 -21.87 1.21
CA LEU A 335 14.64 -22.47 0.15
C LEU A 335 13.25 -21.81 0.11
N ALA A 336 12.80 -21.37 -1.07
CA ALA A 336 11.56 -20.60 -1.25
C ALA A 336 10.33 -21.52 -1.19
N LEU A 337 9.43 -21.26 -0.25
CA LEU A 337 8.26 -22.12 -0.06
C LEU A 337 7.18 -21.95 -1.14
N HIS A 338 7.09 -20.77 -1.78
CA HIS A 338 6.23 -20.51 -2.93
C HIS A 338 6.86 -20.94 -4.27
N ASP A 339 8.18 -20.79 -4.40
CA ASP A 339 8.90 -20.96 -5.67
C ASP A 339 9.46 -22.39 -5.82
N ARG A 340 8.53 -23.34 -5.73
CA ARG A 340 8.81 -24.78 -5.74
C ARG A 340 7.68 -25.59 -6.36
N ALA A 341 8.00 -26.78 -6.80
CA ALA A 341 7.01 -27.82 -7.09
C ALA A 341 6.27 -28.23 -5.79
N PRO A 342 4.93 -28.28 -5.76
CA PRO A 342 4.17 -28.63 -4.56
C PRO A 342 4.52 -30.00 -3.96
N GLN A 343 4.93 -30.96 -4.79
CA GLN A 343 5.29 -32.33 -4.40
C GLN A 343 6.64 -32.48 -3.69
N LEU A 344 7.47 -31.43 -3.64
CA LEU A 344 8.70 -31.44 -2.83
C LEU A 344 8.36 -31.29 -1.35
N LYS A 345 9.13 -31.94 -0.50
CA LYS A 345 9.06 -31.81 0.97
C LYS A 345 10.25 -30.98 1.42
N VAL A 346 9.98 -29.84 2.05
CA VAL A 346 11.00 -28.91 2.54
C VAL A 346 11.04 -29.05 4.06
N ALA A 347 12.25 -29.09 4.64
CA ALA A 347 12.44 -29.13 6.09
C ALA A 347 11.95 -27.83 6.76
N GLU A 348 11.67 -27.90 8.06
CA GLU A 348 11.10 -26.77 8.82
C GLU A 348 12.04 -25.55 8.88
N ASP A 349 13.35 -25.79 8.90
CA ASP A 349 14.40 -24.77 8.81
C ASP A 349 14.53 -24.13 7.41
N ARG A 350 13.88 -24.71 6.38
CA ARG A 350 14.00 -24.36 4.97
C ARG A 350 15.43 -24.44 4.40
N LEU A 351 16.28 -25.29 4.99
CA LEU A 351 17.66 -25.57 4.56
C LEU A 351 17.86 -27.00 4.03
N ALA A 352 16.83 -27.85 4.05
CA ALA A 352 16.84 -29.14 3.33
C ALA A 352 15.56 -29.40 2.53
N VAL A 353 15.69 -30.22 1.49
CA VAL A 353 14.58 -30.63 0.61
C VAL A 353 14.72 -32.08 0.15
N THR A 354 13.59 -32.80 0.16
CA THR A 354 13.46 -34.21 -0.22
C THR A 354 12.43 -34.38 -1.34
N GLY A 355 12.73 -35.23 -2.32
CA GLY A 355 11.82 -35.58 -3.41
C GLY A 355 10.91 -36.78 -3.12
N GLU A 356 10.20 -37.27 -4.15
CA GLU A 356 9.37 -38.48 -4.02
C GLU A 356 9.21 -39.24 -5.35
N LYS A 357 8.84 -38.56 -6.44
CA LYS A 357 8.44 -39.19 -7.71
C LYS A 357 9.28 -38.71 -8.91
N GLY A 358 8.67 -37.96 -9.83
CA GLY A 358 9.35 -37.40 -11.00
C GLY A 358 10.35 -36.31 -10.66
N TYR A 359 11.02 -35.76 -11.68
CA TYR A 359 11.87 -34.58 -11.48
C TYR A 359 11.01 -33.38 -11.09
N CYS A 360 11.46 -32.63 -10.09
CA CYS A 360 10.80 -31.42 -9.60
C CYS A 360 11.82 -30.49 -8.93
N MET A 361 11.55 -29.18 -8.95
CA MET A 361 12.52 -28.13 -8.59
C MET A 361 12.05 -27.22 -7.46
N ILE A 362 13.00 -26.68 -6.70
CA ILE A 362 12.87 -25.56 -5.78
C ILE A 362 14.01 -24.56 -6.04
N ARG A 363 13.74 -23.26 -5.86
CA ARG A 363 14.75 -22.19 -5.85
C ARG A 363 14.95 -21.61 -4.45
N ALA A 364 16.05 -20.91 -4.22
CA ALA A 364 16.23 -20.11 -3.00
C ALA A 364 15.43 -18.79 -3.08
N THR A 365 15.29 -18.10 -1.93
CA THR A 365 14.55 -16.83 -1.82
C THR A 365 15.20 -15.65 -2.55
N HIS A 366 16.47 -15.75 -2.93
CA HIS A 366 17.27 -14.64 -3.47
C HIS A 366 18.01 -15.02 -4.75
N SER A 367 18.17 -14.04 -5.63
CA SER A 367 18.89 -14.15 -6.90
C SER A 367 20.02 -13.14 -7.01
N VAL A 368 20.98 -13.43 -7.89
CA VAL A 368 22.13 -12.56 -8.20
C VAL A 368 22.15 -12.23 -9.69
N SER A 369 22.49 -10.97 -10.02
CA SER A 369 22.50 -10.44 -11.40
C SER A 369 23.86 -9.88 -11.84
N ARG A 370 24.77 -9.64 -10.89
CA ARG A 370 26.12 -9.07 -11.08
C ARG A 370 27.05 -9.54 -9.96
N GLY A 371 28.36 -9.57 -10.21
CA GLY A 371 29.40 -10.01 -9.26
C GLY A 371 29.65 -11.53 -9.24
N THR A 372 30.54 -11.97 -8.35
CA THR A 372 30.92 -13.38 -8.16
C THR A 372 30.35 -13.93 -6.85
N TRP A 373 29.50 -14.96 -6.96
CA TRP A 373 28.70 -15.49 -5.86
C TRP A 373 28.81 -17.00 -5.71
N TYR A 374 28.66 -17.49 -4.47
CA TYR A 374 28.84 -18.89 -4.11
C TYR A 374 27.78 -19.41 -3.12
N TRP A 375 27.39 -20.67 -3.27
CA TRP A 375 26.65 -21.46 -2.29
C TRP A 375 27.04 -22.94 -2.35
N GLU A 376 26.70 -23.69 -1.31
CA GLU A 376 26.93 -25.13 -1.20
C GLU A 376 25.62 -25.92 -1.09
N ALA A 377 25.66 -27.17 -1.56
CA ALA A 377 24.68 -28.20 -1.22
C ALA A 377 25.40 -29.46 -0.71
N THR A 378 24.80 -30.18 0.24
CA THR A 378 25.26 -31.53 0.62
C THR A 378 24.23 -32.56 0.18
N ILE A 379 24.68 -33.68 -0.37
CA ILE A 379 23.81 -34.82 -0.64
C ILE A 379 23.69 -35.64 0.64
N GLU A 380 22.60 -35.46 1.38
CA GLU A 380 22.37 -36.16 2.64
C GLU A 380 21.89 -37.61 2.39
N GLU A 381 21.04 -37.82 1.38
CA GLU A 381 20.55 -39.15 0.99
C GLU A 381 20.44 -39.26 -0.55
N MET A 382 20.92 -40.34 -1.16
CA MET A 382 20.72 -40.64 -2.58
C MET A 382 20.43 -42.15 -2.82
N PRO A 383 19.22 -42.64 -2.46
CA PRO A 383 18.82 -44.04 -2.65
C PRO A 383 18.89 -44.52 -4.11
N GLU A 384 18.98 -45.83 -4.34
CA GLU A 384 19.23 -46.38 -5.69
C GLU A 384 18.20 -45.90 -6.73
N GLY A 385 18.72 -45.40 -7.86
CA GLY A 385 17.91 -44.92 -8.97
C GLY A 385 17.18 -43.61 -8.69
N SER A 386 17.47 -42.92 -7.57
CA SER A 386 17.27 -41.47 -7.42
C SER A 386 18.35 -40.69 -8.20
N ALA A 387 18.16 -39.39 -8.36
CA ALA A 387 19.18 -38.50 -8.92
C ALA A 387 18.89 -37.03 -8.54
N THR A 388 19.92 -36.19 -8.54
CA THR A 388 19.74 -34.73 -8.43
C THR A 388 20.31 -33.99 -9.63
N ARG A 389 19.80 -32.78 -9.86
CA ARG A 389 20.44 -31.73 -10.66
C ARG A 389 20.50 -30.45 -9.86
N LEU A 390 21.68 -29.86 -9.74
CA LEU A 390 21.94 -28.71 -8.88
C LEU A 390 22.64 -27.61 -9.68
N GLY A 391 22.39 -26.34 -9.37
CA GLY A 391 23.03 -25.22 -10.08
C GLY A 391 22.24 -23.92 -9.99
N TRP A 392 22.10 -23.24 -11.13
CA TRP A 392 21.52 -21.90 -11.20
C TRP A 392 20.34 -21.87 -12.17
N GLY A 393 19.26 -21.18 -11.79
CA GLY A 393 18.08 -21.01 -12.63
C GLY A 393 17.52 -19.59 -12.56
N GLN A 394 17.10 -19.05 -13.69
CA GLN A 394 16.31 -17.81 -13.74
C GLN A 394 14.84 -18.08 -13.33
N GLU A 395 14.07 -17.02 -13.10
CA GLU A 395 12.67 -17.04 -12.63
C GLU A 395 11.74 -17.97 -13.44
N TYR A 396 11.90 -18.02 -14.77
CA TYR A 396 11.03 -18.76 -15.69
C TYR A 396 11.48 -20.22 -15.91
N ALA A 397 12.51 -20.70 -15.20
CA ALA A 397 12.87 -22.13 -15.23
C ALA A 397 11.70 -22.96 -14.67
N ASN A 398 11.29 -24.00 -15.40
CA ASN A 398 10.06 -24.71 -15.10
C ASN A 398 10.19 -25.58 -13.84
N LEU A 399 9.44 -25.23 -12.77
CA LEU A 399 9.49 -25.91 -11.48
C LEU A 399 9.07 -27.40 -11.54
N GLN A 400 8.26 -27.79 -12.51
CA GLN A 400 7.83 -29.17 -12.75
C GLN A 400 8.81 -29.96 -13.65
N ALA A 401 9.95 -29.37 -14.00
CA ALA A 401 10.98 -29.95 -14.84
C ALA A 401 12.33 -30.04 -14.08
N PRO A 402 13.27 -30.89 -14.52
CA PRO A 402 14.64 -30.86 -14.01
C PRO A 402 15.37 -29.57 -14.43
N LEU A 403 16.20 -29.00 -13.55
CA LEU A 403 17.05 -27.86 -13.89
C LEU A 403 17.90 -28.15 -15.14
N GLY A 404 18.06 -27.15 -16.00
CA GLY A 404 18.65 -27.31 -17.33
C GLY A 404 17.81 -28.14 -18.30
N TYR A 405 16.49 -28.21 -18.11
CA TYR A 405 15.51 -28.65 -19.12
C TYR A 405 15.31 -27.60 -20.22
N ASP A 406 15.20 -26.34 -19.81
CA ASP A 406 14.90 -25.17 -20.63
C ASP A 406 16.13 -24.25 -20.82
N LYS A 407 15.91 -23.04 -21.34
CA LYS A 407 16.92 -21.99 -21.54
C LYS A 407 17.21 -21.13 -20.30
N PHE A 408 16.43 -21.30 -19.23
CA PHE A 408 16.52 -20.52 -18.00
C PHE A 408 17.37 -21.21 -16.93
N GLY A 409 17.49 -22.54 -16.99
CA GLY A 409 18.29 -23.36 -16.06
C GLY A 409 19.66 -23.81 -16.58
N TYR A 410 20.63 -23.90 -15.66
CA TYR A 410 21.99 -24.42 -15.87
C TYR A 410 22.36 -25.32 -14.69
N SER A 411 22.63 -26.60 -14.93
CA SER A 411 22.84 -27.57 -13.83
C SER A 411 23.95 -28.58 -14.05
N TRP A 412 24.36 -29.18 -12.94
CA TRP A 412 25.19 -30.38 -12.83
C TRP A 412 24.31 -31.55 -12.36
N ARG A 413 24.46 -32.75 -12.96
CA ARG A 413 23.70 -33.95 -12.59
C ARG A 413 24.59 -34.98 -11.91
N SER A 414 24.14 -35.53 -10.78
CA SER A 414 24.85 -36.57 -10.00
C SER A 414 25.34 -37.72 -10.87
N ARG A 415 24.40 -38.38 -11.57
CA ARG A 415 24.70 -39.51 -12.46
C ARG A 415 25.57 -39.08 -13.65
N LYS A 416 26.78 -39.63 -13.71
CA LYS A 416 27.83 -39.39 -14.73
C LYS A 416 28.42 -37.96 -14.78
N GLY A 417 28.24 -37.14 -13.73
CA GLY A 417 28.89 -35.83 -13.60
C GLY A 417 28.65 -34.88 -14.80
N THR A 418 27.46 -34.96 -15.40
CA THR A 418 27.14 -34.25 -16.65
C THR A 418 26.52 -32.89 -16.39
N ARG A 419 26.98 -31.86 -17.10
CA ARG A 419 26.33 -30.53 -17.16
C ARG A 419 25.12 -30.55 -18.10
N PHE A 420 24.07 -29.82 -17.77
CA PHE A 420 22.79 -29.76 -18.49
C PHE A 420 22.27 -28.33 -18.66
N HIS A 421 21.89 -27.99 -19.89
CA HIS A 421 21.19 -26.78 -20.32
C HIS A 421 20.38 -27.12 -21.59
N GLU A 422 19.19 -26.54 -21.80
CA GLU A 422 18.28 -26.89 -22.92
C GLU A 422 18.04 -28.40 -23.09
N SER A 423 17.97 -29.16 -21.99
CA SER A 423 17.91 -30.63 -21.96
C SER A 423 19.13 -31.37 -22.56
N ARG A 424 20.16 -30.66 -23.03
CA ARG A 424 21.37 -31.22 -23.65
C ARG A 424 22.43 -31.49 -22.59
N GLY A 425 22.55 -32.76 -22.22
CA GLY A 425 23.59 -33.24 -21.29
C GLY A 425 24.94 -33.39 -21.97
N LYS A 426 25.99 -32.75 -21.44
CA LYS A 426 27.40 -32.95 -21.83
C LYS A 426 28.19 -33.51 -20.63
N HIS A 427 29.18 -34.36 -20.89
CA HIS A 427 30.14 -34.73 -19.83
C HIS A 427 30.97 -33.50 -19.41
N TYR A 428 31.47 -33.53 -18.17
CA TYR A 428 32.08 -32.40 -17.50
C TYR A 428 32.99 -32.86 -16.36
N SER A 429 32.49 -33.72 -15.46
CA SER A 429 33.22 -34.21 -14.29
C SER A 429 32.96 -35.70 -14.02
N ASN A 430 33.63 -36.23 -13.00
CA ASN A 430 33.20 -37.46 -12.32
C ASN A 430 31.82 -37.25 -11.65
N ASN A 431 31.14 -38.35 -11.30
CA ASN A 431 29.89 -38.31 -10.55
C ASN A 431 30.08 -37.81 -9.11
N TYR A 432 28.97 -37.37 -8.54
CA TYR A 432 28.82 -37.16 -7.11
C TYR A 432 27.69 -38.05 -6.56
N SER A 433 27.75 -38.31 -5.26
CA SER A 433 26.91 -39.27 -4.52
C SER A 433 26.54 -38.72 -3.14
N GLU A 434 25.87 -39.54 -2.34
CA GLU A 434 25.68 -39.34 -0.90
C GLU A 434 26.99 -38.97 -0.18
N GLY A 435 26.91 -38.09 0.80
CA GLY A 435 28.05 -37.56 1.56
C GLY A 435 28.85 -36.44 0.86
N ASP A 436 28.72 -36.26 -0.46
CA ASP A 436 29.44 -35.19 -1.16
C ASP A 436 28.87 -33.80 -0.85
N THR A 437 29.77 -32.87 -0.53
CA THR A 437 29.51 -31.42 -0.50
C THR A 437 29.88 -30.82 -1.85
N LEU A 438 28.97 -30.02 -2.41
CA LEU A 438 29.03 -29.53 -3.78
C LEU A 438 28.94 -28.00 -3.75
N GLY A 439 29.93 -27.34 -4.35
CA GLY A 439 30.00 -25.89 -4.42
C GLY A 439 29.56 -25.36 -5.77
N PHE A 440 28.81 -24.26 -5.77
CA PHE A 440 28.20 -23.67 -6.96
C PHE A 440 28.59 -22.20 -7.06
N LEU A 441 29.55 -21.90 -7.92
CA LEU A 441 30.02 -20.54 -8.18
C LEU A 441 29.44 -20.00 -9.50
N ILE A 442 28.96 -18.76 -9.47
CA ILE A 442 28.57 -17.99 -10.65
C ILE A 442 29.35 -16.68 -10.65
N ALA A 443 29.87 -16.28 -11.81
CA ALA A 443 30.46 -14.96 -12.01
C ALA A 443 29.69 -14.26 -13.14
N LEU A 444 29.09 -13.12 -12.81
CA LEU A 444 28.31 -12.27 -13.68
C LEU A 444 29.05 -10.93 -13.82
N PRO A 445 29.66 -10.60 -14.98
CA PRO A 445 30.33 -9.33 -15.16
C PRO A 445 29.31 -8.21 -15.05
N ASP A 446 29.68 -7.12 -14.37
CA ASP A 446 28.78 -6.00 -14.17
C ASP A 446 28.72 -5.16 -15.45
N THR A 447 27.56 -5.15 -16.11
CA THR A 447 27.27 -4.26 -17.23
C THR A 447 26.58 -3.02 -16.67
N HIS A 448 27.22 -1.85 -16.82
CA HIS A 448 26.68 -0.54 -16.41
C HIS A 448 25.41 -0.16 -17.22
N ASP A 449 24.30 -0.82 -16.92
CA ASP A 449 22.96 -0.52 -17.40
C ASP A 449 22.12 0.08 -16.27
N ALA A 450 21.28 1.06 -16.58
CA ALA A 450 20.59 1.89 -15.59
C ALA A 450 19.52 1.18 -14.72
N SER A 451 19.31 -0.13 -14.86
CA SER A 451 18.20 -0.87 -14.23
C SER A 451 18.69 -1.99 -13.28
N HIS A 452 19.51 -1.64 -12.28
CA HIS A 452 19.78 -2.52 -11.13
C HIS A 452 18.65 -2.47 -10.06
N ILE A 453 17.66 -1.60 -10.23
CA ILE A 453 16.52 -1.41 -9.32
C ILE A 453 15.53 -2.59 -9.48
N PRO A 454 15.15 -3.31 -8.42
CA PRO A 454 14.17 -4.39 -8.48
C PRO A 454 12.73 -3.88 -8.71
N ASN A 455 11.84 -4.76 -9.16
CA ASN A 455 10.41 -4.45 -9.32
C ASN A 455 9.75 -4.26 -7.94
N THR A 456 8.97 -3.19 -7.77
CA THR A 456 8.22 -2.91 -6.52
C THR A 456 6.85 -3.60 -6.48
N TYR A 457 6.31 -3.96 -7.65
CA TYR A 457 4.93 -4.45 -7.84
C TYR A 457 3.83 -3.50 -7.31
N LYS A 458 4.16 -2.26 -6.94
CA LYS A 458 3.24 -1.29 -6.32
C LYS A 458 2.12 -0.80 -7.25
N ASP A 459 2.24 -1.06 -8.54
CA ASP A 459 1.23 -0.86 -9.58
C ASP A 459 0.28 -2.08 -9.75
N ARG A 460 0.68 -3.25 -9.25
CA ARG A 460 -0.04 -4.53 -9.43
C ARG A 460 -1.23 -4.67 -8.46
N PRO A 461 -2.28 -5.41 -8.84
CA PRO A 461 -3.40 -5.71 -7.96
C PRO A 461 -2.99 -6.62 -6.80
N LEU A 462 -3.55 -6.36 -5.62
CA LEU A 462 -3.42 -7.21 -4.43
C LEU A 462 -4.58 -8.21 -4.35
N VAL A 463 -4.25 -9.51 -4.30
CA VAL A 463 -5.20 -10.61 -4.07
C VAL A 463 -5.08 -11.15 -2.65
N LYS A 464 -6.22 -11.38 -1.98
CA LYS A 464 -6.25 -11.95 -0.63
C LYS A 464 -6.40 -13.46 -0.67
N PHE A 465 -5.35 -14.19 -0.27
CA PHE A 465 -5.40 -15.63 -0.07
C PHE A 465 -5.38 -15.95 1.43
N LYS A 466 -6.50 -16.50 1.93
CA LYS A 466 -6.77 -16.75 3.35
C LYS A 466 -6.59 -15.46 4.18
N SER A 467 -5.51 -15.36 4.94
CA SER A 467 -5.23 -14.22 5.83
C SER A 467 -4.08 -13.32 5.35
N HIS A 468 -3.47 -13.62 4.20
CA HIS A 468 -2.34 -12.88 3.65
C HIS A 468 -2.70 -12.24 2.30
N LEU A 469 -1.97 -11.19 1.91
CA LEU A 469 -2.11 -10.49 0.64
C LEU A 469 -0.92 -10.83 -0.26
N TYR A 470 -1.16 -10.92 -1.56
CA TYR A 470 -0.14 -11.21 -2.57
C TYR A 470 -0.36 -10.27 -3.75
N TYR A 471 0.72 -9.81 -4.39
CA TYR A 471 0.62 -9.29 -5.74
C TYR A 471 0.41 -10.45 -6.71
N GLU A 472 -0.51 -10.28 -7.65
CA GLU A 472 -0.70 -11.19 -8.78
C GLU A 472 -0.05 -10.59 -10.03
N GLU A 473 0.94 -11.29 -10.59
CA GLU A 473 1.60 -10.93 -11.85
C GLU A 473 1.46 -12.06 -12.87
N LYS A 474 1.31 -11.71 -14.15
CA LYS A 474 1.20 -12.67 -15.25
C LYS A 474 2.57 -12.97 -15.85
N ASP A 475 2.98 -14.24 -15.86
CA ASP A 475 4.26 -14.70 -16.40
C ASP A 475 4.36 -14.42 -17.92
N GLN A 476 5.39 -13.69 -18.33
CA GLN A 476 5.63 -13.30 -19.73
C GLN A 476 6.66 -14.22 -20.42
N VAL A 477 6.53 -15.54 -20.23
CA VAL A 477 7.54 -16.55 -20.64
C VAL A 477 7.98 -16.43 -22.11
N GLN A 478 7.05 -16.13 -23.02
CA GLN A 478 7.35 -15.99 -24.45
C GLN A 478 8.12 -14.71 -24.81
N GLU A 479 8.03 -13.68 -23.98
CA GLU A 479 8.76 -12.41 -24.15
C GLU A 479 10.13 -12.51 -23.48
N ALA A 480 10.20 -13.11 -22.28
CA ALA A 480 11.45 -13.51 -21.65
C ALA A 480 12.31 -14.39 -22.58
N LEU A 481 11.73 -15.42 -23.21
CA LEU A 481 12.42 -16.27 -24.20
C LEU A 481 12.96 -15.49 -25.42
N LYS A 482 12.29 -14.41 -25.84
CA LYS A 482 12.75 -13.50 -26.91
C LYS A 482 13.81 -12.51 -26.42
N ALA A 483 13.82 -12.19 -25.13
CA ALA A 483 14.74 -11.25 -24.49
C ALA A 483 16.10 -11.88 -24.12
N LEU A 484 16.19 -13.21 -23.97
CA LEU A 484 17.45 -13.91 -23.64
C LEU A 484 18.59 -13.55 -24.60
N ARG A 485 19.70 -13.02 -24.05
CA ARG A 485 20.96 -12.75 -24.75
C ARG A 485 22.13 -13.30 -23.92
N PRO A 486 23.17 -13.91 -24.51
CA PRO A 486 24.40 -14.25 -23.81
C PRO A 486 25.04 -13.03 -23.15
N LEU A 487 25.51 -13.19 -21.91
CA LEU A 487 26.28 -12.20 -21.16
C LEU A 487 27.77 -12.54 -21.31
N ALA A 488 28.46 -11.89 -22.25
CA ALA A 488 29.86 -12.18 -22.57
C ALA A 488 30.77 -12.06 -21.33
N GLY A 489 31.62 -13.06 -21.09
CA GLY A 489 32.52 -13.12 -19.93
C GLY A 489 31.91 -13.67 -18.64
N SER A 490 30.59 -13.95 -18.63
CA SER A 490 29.96 -14.69 -17.53
C SER A 490 30.38 -16.16 -17.51
N LYS A 491 30.39 -16.78 -16.31
CA LYS A 491 30.74 -18.20 -16.16
C LYS A 491 30.11 -18.86 -14.94
N ILE A 492 29.94 -20.17 -15.03
CA ILE A 492 29.57 -21.05 -13.90
C ILE A 492 30.70 -22.05 -13.68
N VAL A 493 31.08 -22.25 -12.43
CA VAL A 493 32.11 -23.20 -11.98
C VAL A 493 31.51 -24.06 -10.86
N TYR A 494 31.72 -25.38 -10.91
CA TYR A 494 31.28 -26.30 -9.87
C TYR A 494 32.48 -26.89 -9.11
N TYR A 495 32.28 -27.16 -7.82
CA TYR A 495 33.29 -27.69 -6.91
C TYR A 495 32.78 -28.98 -6.27
N LYS A 496 33.68 -29.93 -6.03
CA LYS A 496 33.40 -31.17 -5.30
C LYS A 496 34.29 -31.25 -4.08
N ASN A 497 33.72 -31.18 -2.88
CA ASN A 497 34.46 -31.20 -1.61
C ASN A 497 35.64 -30.18 -1.62
N GLY A 498 35.36 -28.96 -2.09
CA GLY A 498 36.34 -27.87 -2.26
C GLY A 498 37.19 -27.92 -3.54
N VAL A 499 37.22 -29.05 -4.26
CA VAL A 499 38.04 -29.21 -5.47
C VAL A 499 37.28 -28.73 -6.71
N ASN A 500 37.82 -27.70 -7.38
CA ASN A 500 37.29 -27.16 -8.64
C ASN A 500 37.16 -28.26 -9.73
N GLN A 501 35.99 -28.39 -10.36
CA GLN A 501 35.69 -29.37 -11.41
C GLN A 501 35.81 -28.78 -12.84
N GLY A 502 36.34 -27.56 -12.97
CA GLY A 502 36.50 -26.82 -14.23
C GLY A 502 35.32 -25.91 -14.57
N VAL A 503 35.40 -25.18 -15.68
CA VAL A 503 34.34 -24.25 -16.09
C VAL A 503 33.16 -25.02 -16.71
N ALA A 504 32.02 -24.99 -16.01
CA ALA A 504 30.81 -25.71 -16.40
C ALA A 504 30.06 -25.01 -17.54
N PHE A 505 29.97 -23.69 -17.50
CA PHE A 505 29.37 -22.87 -18.56
C PHE A 505 30.12 -21.54 -18.69
N VAL A 506 30.13 -20.99 -19.90
CA VAL A 506 30.59 -19.64 -20.24
C VAL A 506 29.48 -18.94 -21.02
N ASP A 507 29.47 -17.61 -21.01
CA ASP A 507 28.56 -16.76 -21.78
C ASP A 507 27.08 -17.15 -21.61
N ILE A 508 26.68 -17.37 -20.36
CA ILE A 508 25.30 -17.73 -19.99
C ILE A 508 24.35 -16.54 -20.24
N ASN A 509 23.05 -16.81 -20.33
CA ASN A 509 22.08 -15.75 -20.62
C ASN A 509 22.06 -14.67 -19.53
N LYS A 510 22.01 -13.39 -19.92
CA LYS A 510 21.78 -12.27 -18.99
C LYS A 510 20.43 -12.47 -18.26
N GLY A 511 20.40 -12.11 -16.97
CA GLY A 511 19.21 -12.23 -16.11
C GLY A 511 19.60 -12.42 -14.64
N ALA A 512 18.60 -12.49 -13.76
CA ALA A 512 18.80 -12.80 -12.35
C ALA A 512 18.79 -14.32 -12.12
N TYR A 513 19.78 -14.83 -11.40
CA TYR A 513 19.98 -16.26 -11.16
C TYR A 513 19.78 -16.62 -9.70
N TYR A 514 18.88 -17.57 -9.44
CA TYR A 514 18.64 -18.17 -8.13
C TYR A 514 19.45 -19.48 -8.01
N PRO A 515 19.99 -19.79 -6.81
CA PRO A 515 20.33 -21.16 -6.43
C PRO A 515 19.16 -22.11 -6.68
N GLY A 516 19.39 -23.18 -7.42
CA GLY A 516 18.35 -24.09 -7.92
C GLY A 516 18.66 -25.56 -7.66
N ILE A 517 17.69 -26.27 -7.10
CA ILE A 517 17.75 -27.70 -6.79
C ILE A 517 16.66 -28.42 -7.58
N SER A 518 16.98 -29.52 -8.23
CA SER A 518 16.00 -30.49 -8.73
C SER A 518 16.30 -31.90 -8.28
N ILE A 519 15.27 -32.59 -7.82
CA ILE A 519 15.36 -33.95 -7.28
C ILE A 519 14.47 -34.89 -8.10
N TYR A 520 14.95 -36.13 -8.31
CA TYR A 520 14.23 -37.26 -8.87
C TYR A 520 14.20 -38.41 -7.86
N LYS A 521 12.99 -38.92 -7.57
CA LYS A 521 12.68 -39.82 -6.44
C LYS A 521 13.11 -39.27 -5.07
N SER A 522 13.19 -40.13 -4.06
CA SER A 522 13.43 -39.81 -2.66
C SER A 522 14.91 -39.54 -2.31
N ALA A 523 15.61 -38.67 -3.06
CA ALA A 523 16.89 -38.12 -2.59
C ALA A 523 16.64 -36.90 -1.69
N THR A 524 17.55 -36.65 -0.75
CA THR A 524 17.52 -35.51 0.19
C THR A 524 18.78 -34.67 0.02
N VAL A 525 18.61 -33.35 -0.07
CA VAL A 525 19.69 -32.37 -0.27
C VAL A 525 19.55 -31.25 0.75
N SER A 526 20.62 -30.97 1.49
CA SER A 526 20.74 -29.77 2.34
C SER A 526 21.47 -28.65 1.59
N VAL A 527 21.30 -27.41 2.05
CA VAL A 527 21.97 -26.23 1.48
C VAL A 527 22.64 -25.37 2.55
N ASN A 528 23.71 -24.69 2.11
CA ASN A 528 24.47 -23.74 2.91
C ASN A 528 24.79 -22.51 2.04
N PHE A 529 24.21 -21.37 2.40
CA PHE A 529 24.41 -20.09 1.69
C PHE A 529 25.57 -19.27 2.30
N GLY A 530 26.26 -19.81 3.30
CA GLY A 530 27.29 -19.13 4.08
C GLY A 530 26.74 -18.46 5.34
N PRO A 531 27.60 -17.79 6.14
CA PRO A 531 29.03 -17.59 5.90
C PRO A 531 29.88 -18.86 6.12
N ASN A 532 29.40 -19.80 6.93
CA ASN A 532 30.18 -20.94 7.40
C ASN A 532 30.15 -22.11 6.41
N PHE A 533 30.89 -21.99 5.31
CA PHE A 533 31.03 -23.02 4.27
C PHE A 533 31.78 -24.26 4.74
N LYS A 534 31.34 -25.47 4.32
CA LYS A 534 31.96 -26.77 4.64
C LYS A 534 33.23 -27.02 3.83
N SER A 535 33.31 -26.51 2.60
CA SER A 535 34.39 -26.73 1.65
C SER A 535 34.49 -25.58 0.61
N PRO A 536 34.76 -24.34 1.05
CA PRO A 536 34.80 -23.17 0.19
C PRO A 536 35.93 -23.22 -0.87
N PRO A 537 35.76 -22.55 -2.03
CA PRO A 537 36.82 -22.34 -3.01
C PRO A 537 38.04 -21.64 -2.41
N THR A 538 39.23 -22.08 -2.80
CA THR A 538 40.52 -21.49 -2.42
C THR A 538 41.24 -20.81 -3.58
N ASP A 539 40.69 -20.90 -4.79
CA ASP A 539 41.27 -20.46 -6.07
C ASP A 539 40.63 -19.19 -6.63
N VAL A 540 39.59 -18.65 -5.98
CA VAL A 540 38.82 -17.48 -6.46
C VAL A 540 38.18 -16.72 -5.30
N THR A 541 38.12 -15.39 -5.41
CA THR A 541 37.36 -14.52 -4.49
C THR A 541 35.87 -14.53 -4.85
N PHE A 542 35.01 -14.69 -3.85
CA PHE A 542 33.56 -14.77 -4.02
C PHE A 542 32.83 -14.12 -2.84
N ARG A 543 31.55 -13.81 -3.04
CA ARG A 543 30.60 -13.45 -1.99
C ARG A 543 29.68 -14.63 -1.67
N GLY A 544 29.38 -14.86 -0.41
CA GLY A 544 28.45 -15.91 -0.01
C GLY A 544 27.01 -15.49 -0.26
N MET A 545 26.17 -16.37 -0.79
CA MET A 545 24.76 -16.06 -1.08
C MET A 545 24.02 -15.40 0.09
N HIS A 546 24.34 -15.74 1.35
CA HIS A 546 23.74 -15.13 2.55
C HIS A 546 23.81 -13.59 2.56
N GLU A 547 24.88 -12.98 2.04
CA GLU A 547 25.05 -11.52 1.96
C GLU A 547 23.97 -10.86 1.07
N LYS A 548 23.39 -11.61 0.12
CA LYS A 548 22.38 -11.09 -0.81
C LYS A 548 21.05 -10.76 -0.10
N ALA A 549 20.81 -11.25 1.12
CA ALA A 549 19.61 -10.90 1.88
C ALA A 549 19.63 -9.43 2.35
N GLU A 550 20.76 -8.95 2.88
CA GLU A 550 20.92 -7.55 3.28
C GLU A 550 20.93 -6.62 2.06
N GLU A 551 21.67 -6.99 1.01
CA GLU A 551 21.71 -6.24 -0.24
C GLU A 551 20.34 -6.15 -0.92
N ALA A 552 19.55 -7.22 -0.92
CA ALA A 552 18.19 -7.21 -1.49
C ALA A 552 17.20 -6.37 -0.66
N ILE A 553 17.32 -6.35 0.67
CA ILE A 553 16.52 -5.45 1.52
C ILE A 553 16.84 -3.98 1.21
N ALA A 554 18.12 -3.64 1.00
CA ALA A 554 18.53 -2.30 0.58
C ALA A 554 18.03 -1.96 -0.83
N GLU A 555 18.25 -2.83 -1.82
CA GLU A 555 17.79 -2.66 -3.20
C GLU A 555 16.26 -2.50 -3.28
N GLN A 556 15.48 -3.33 -2.58
CA GLN A 556 14.02 -3.25 -2.56
C GLN A 556 13.54 -1.97 -1.87
N SER A 557 14.13 -1.60 -0.72
CA SER A 557 13.74 -0.38 0.00
C SER A 557 14.04 0.88 -0.83
N MET A 558 15.14 0.90 -1.59
CA MET A 558 15.42 1.97 -2.55
C MET A 558 14.40 2.00 -3.70
N ALA A 559 14.05 0.84 -4.28
CA ALA A 559 13.04 0.76 -5.33
C ALA A 559 11.66 1.26 -4.84
N ASP A 560 11.24 0.84 -3.65
CA ASP A 560 9.98 1.24 -3.05
C ASP A 560 9.93 2.76 -2.80
N MET A 561 11.01 3.35 -2.28
CA MET A 561 11.13 4.81 -2.10
C MET A 561 11.10 5.56 -3.43
N LEU A 562 11.85 5.11 -4.45
CA LEU A 562 11.86 5.72 -5.78
C LEU A 562 10.46 5.73 -6.40
N TYR A 563 9.76 4.59 -6.38
CA TYR A 563 8.39 4.50 -6.89
C TYR A 563 7.43 5.46 -6.18
N LEU A 564 7.54 5.60 -4.85
CA LEU A 564 6.70 6.52 -4.08
C LEU A 564 7.01 7.99 -4.43
N THR A 565 8.28 8.36 -4.57
CA THR A 565 8.71 9.71 -4.99
C THR A 565 8.28 10.03 -6.43
N GLU A 566 8.49 9.12 -7.39
CA GLU A 566 8.09 9.29 -8.79
C GLU A 566 6.58 9.48 -8.97
N ASN A 567 5.78 9.05 -7.99
CA ASN A 567 4.32 9.12 -8.03
C ASN A 567 3.72 10.07 -6.97
N GLU A 568 4.52 10.94 -6.36
CA GLU A 568 4.05 11.97 -5.45
C GLU A 568 2.95 12.84 -6.10
N GLY A 569 1.90 13.15 -5.34
CA GLY A 569 0.70 13.87 -5.82
C GLY A 569 -0.23 13.09 -6.78
N LYS A 570 0.26 11.99 -7.40
CA LYS A 570 -0.51 11.07 -8.26
C LYS A 570 -1.20 9.97 -7.45
N LEU A 571 -0.50 9.40 -6.45
CA LEU A 571 -1.08 8.40 -5.55
C LEU A 571 -2.22 9.02 -4.74
N ARG A 572 -3.42 8.45 -4.83
CA ARG A 572 -4.64 8.88 -4.11
C ARG A 572 -5.53 7.67 -3.87
N LEU A 573 -6.12 7.56 -2.68
CA LEU A 573 -7.03 6.46 -2.36
C LEU A 573 -8.31 6.51 -3.24
N ASP A 574 -8.84 7.70 -3.47
CA ASP A 574 -10.10 7.93 -4.22
C ASP A 574 -10.05 7.46 -5.68
N THR A 575 -8.87 7.35 -6.29
CA THR A 575 -8.69 6.97 -7.71
C THR A 575 -9.02 5.50 -7.98
N PHE A 576 -9.17 4.66 -6.95
CA PHE A 576 -9.49 3.23 -7.07
C PHE A 576 -10.99 2.93 -6.95
N VAL A 577 -11.85 3.93 -7.20
CA VAL A 577 -13.32 3.80 -7.24
C VAL A 577 -13.82 3.93 -8.67
N LEU A 578 -13.85 2.79 -9.39
CA LEU A 578 -14.50 2.57 -10.69
C LEU A 578 -15.29 1.26 -10.66
#